data_AF-A0A553PP22-F1
#
_entry.id   AF-A0A553PP22-F1
#
_cell.length_a   1.000
_cell.length_b   1.000
_cell.length_c   1.000
_cell.angle_alpha   90.00
_cell.angle_beta   90.00
_cell.angle_gamma   90.00
#
_symmetry.space_group_name_H-M   'P 1'
#
loop_
_entity.id
_entity.type
_entity.pdbx_description
1 polymer ?
#
loop_
_entity_poly.entity_id
_entity_poly.type
_entity_poly.pdbx_seq_one_letter_code
_entity_poly.pdbx_strand_id
1 'polypeptide(L)'
;MNANKPMVGHDFMRQLCSLNPQFASSVLEDYIRPIVRDEDVVLEIECGTNSALLYLSRLCQGSKGPCIWFQEAWLTPNEFQYISGRETAKDWKRSIRHCGKSMKLLLTKGILSTHPPICDCDGCRISSPV
;
A
#
# COMPACT_ATOMS: atom_id res chain seq x y z
N MET A 1 -19.33 -0.48 -26.62
CA MET A 1 -19.33 -1.05 -25.26
C MET A 1 -17.99 -1.76 -25.08
N ASN A 2 -17.05 -1.18 -24.35
CA ASN A 2 -15.92 -1.94 -23.83
C ASN A 2 -15.50 -1.31 -22.51
N ALA A 3 -15.48 -2.17 -21.49
CA ALA A 3 -15.39 -1.82 -20.09
C ALA A 3 -14.06 -1.13 -19.78
N ASN A 4 -14.14 -0.08 -18.96
CA ASN A 4 -13.00 0.48 -18.24
C ASN A 4 -12.44 -0.61 -17.31
N LYS A 5 -11.46 -1.37 -17.82
CA LYS A 5 -10.69 -2.32 -17.03
C LYS A 5 -9.84 -1.51 -16.03
N PRO A 6 -9.88 -1.82 -14.72
CA PRO A 6 -9.04 -1.12 -13.75
C PRO A 6 -7.57 -1.39 -14.09
N MET A 7 -6.80 -0.32 -14.24
CA MET A 7 -5.36 -0.39 -14.52
C MET A 7 -4.66 -0.95 -13.27
N VAL A 8 -3.93 -2.05 -13.44
CA VAL A 8 -3.11 -2.66 -12.38
C VAL A 8 -1.86 -1.79 -12.19
N GLY A 9 -1.31 -1.71 -10.97
CA GLY A 9 -0.25 -0.77 -10.60
C GLY A 9 1.00 -0.72 -11.51
N HIS A 10 1.27 -1.78 -12.28
CA HIS A 10 2.32 -1.80 -13.31
C HIS A 10 1.99 -0.95 -14.56
N ASP A 11 0.72 -0.90 -14.99
CA ASP A 11 0.30 -0.11 -16.16
C ASP A 11 0.22 1.39 -15.86
N PHE A 12 -0.02 1.77 -14.61
CA PHE A 12 0.00 3.17 -14.16
C PHE A 12 1.40 3.79 -14.26
N MET A 13 2.43 3.02 -13.87
CA MET A 13 3.84 3.43 -13.98
C MET A 13 4.25 3.62 -15.45
N ARG A 14 3.79 2.74 -16.36
CA ARG A 14 4.04 2.88 -17.80
C ARG A 14 3.38 4.12 -18.40
N GLN A 15 2.14 4.44 -17.99
CA GLN A 15 1.40 5.56 -18.56
C GLN A 15 1.92 6.92 -18.07
N LEU A 16 2.39 7.03 -16.83
CA LEU A 16 3.03 8.26 -16.33
C LEU A 16 4.40 8.53 -16.96
N CYS A 17 5.22 7.50 -17.18
CA CYS A 17 6.46 7.62 -17.92
C CYS A 17 6.27 8.07 -19.37
N SER A 18 5.10 7.81 -19.98
CA SER A 18 4.82 8.20 -21.37
C SER A 18 4.56 9.70 -21.57
N LEU A 19 4.14 10.43 -20.53
CA LEU A 19 3.72 11.84 -20.64
C LEU A 19 4.82 12.85 -20.27
N ASN A 20 5.78 12.48 -19.40
CA ASN A 20 7.00 13.26 -19.16
C ASN A 20 8.08 12.41 -18.43
N PRO A 21 8.96 11.69 -19.16
CA PRO A 21 9.85 10.67 -18.59
C PRO A 21 10.90 11.17 -17.58
N GLN A 22 11.36 12.41 -17.70
CA GLN A 22 12.44 12.95 -16.85
C GLN A 22 11.93 13.62 -15.56
N PHE A 23 10.68 14.09 -15.55
CA PHE A 23 10.10 14.77 -14.39
C PHE A 23 9.34 13.80 -13.47
N ALA A 24 8.72 12.75 -14.02
CA ALA A 24 8.00 11.75 -13.24
C ALA A 24 8.92 10.76 -12.50
N SER A 25 10.11 10.47 -13.04
CA SER A 25 11.06 9.53 -12.43
C SER A 25 11.73 10.10 -11.18
N SER A 26 12.26 11.33 -11.25
CA SER A 26 12.97 11.97 -10.12
C SER A 26 12.05 12.21 -8.91
N VAL A 27 10.82 12.69 -9.14
CA VAL A 27 9.88 12.96 -8.04
C VAL A 27 9.39 11.67 -7.39
N LEU A 28 9.15 10.60 -8.15
CA LEU A 28 8.62 9.35 -7.61
C LEU A 28 9.67 8.55 -6.83
N GLU A 29 10.93 8.56 -7.30
CA GLU A 29 12.07 7.96 -6.59
C GLU A 29 12.26 8.54 -5.18
N ASP A 30 11.93 9.82 -4.98
CA ASP A 30 12.01 10.44 -3.65
C ASP A 30 10.97 9.88 -2.66
N TYR A 31 9.83 9.36 -3.13
CA TYR A 31 8.73 8.97 -2.25
C TYR A 31 8.74 7.50 -1.86
N ILE A 32 9.09 6.58 -2.77
CA ILE A 32 9.04 5.14 -2.53
C ILE A 32 10.32 4.44 -2.99
N ARG A 33 10.70 3.40 -2.24
CA ARG A 33 11.80 2.48 -2.53
C ARG A 33 11.24 1.06 -2.63
N PRO A 34 10.68 0.67 -3.79
CA PRO A 34 10.13 -0.67 -3.98
C PRO A 34 11.22 -1.74 -4.00
N ILE A 35 10.90 -2.90 -3.44
CA ILE A 35 11.71 -4.12 -3.48
C ILE A 35 10.89 -5.18 -4.21
N VAL A 36 11.56 -6.10 -4.92
CA VAL A 36 10.90 -7.28 -5.50
C VAL A 36 11.15 -8.47 -4.58
N ARG A 37 10.07 -9.13 -4.13
CA ARG A 37 10.12 -10.41 -3.41
C ARG A 37 9.08 -11.35 -3.99
N ASP A 38 9.47 -12.58 -4.32
CA ASP A 38 8.56 -13.61 -4.83
C ASP A 38 7.70 -13.10 -6.01
N GLU A 39 8.32 -12.34 -6.93
CA GLU A 39 7.68 -11.70 -8.09
C GLU A 39 6.67 -10.59 -7.75
N ASP A 40 6.49 -10.26 -6.47
CA ASP A 40 5.67 -9.16 -5.97
C ASP A 40 6.49 -7.90 -5.71
N VAL A 41 5.86 -6.73 -5.95
CA VAL A 41 6.40 -5.43 -5.56
C VAL A 41 5.98 -5.13 -4.12
N VAL A 42 6.98 -4.97 -3.25
CA VAL A 42 6.79 -4.73 -1.82
C VAL A 42 7.46 -3.44 -1.36
N LEU A 43 6.93 -2.86 -0.27
CA LEU A 43 7.55 -1.74 0.43
C LEU A 43 7.92 -2.14 1.85
N GLU A 44 9.14 -1.82 2.27
CA GLU A 44 9.49 -1.84 3.69
C GLU A 44 8.72 -0.74 4.42
N ILE A 45 7.94 -1.11 5.42
CA ILE A 45 7.15 -0.17 6.21
C ILE A 45 7.54 -0.25 7.67
N GLU A 46 7.30 0.84 8.38
CA GLU A 46 7.55 0.98 9.81
C GLU A 46 6.28 1.48 10.52
N CYS A 47 6.07 1.00 11.75
CA CYS A 47 5.10 1.54 12.67
C CYS A 47 5.65 1.42 14.10
N GLY A 48 5.75 2.53 14.82
CA GLY A 48 6.42 2.51 16.12
C GLY A 48 7.86 2.03 16.00
N THR A 49 8.20 0.96 16.71
CA THR A 49 9.52 0.30 16.65
C THR A 49 9.56 -0.90 15.70
N ASN A 50 8.42 -1.29 15.11
CA ASN A 50 8.33 -2.47 14.26
C ASN A 50 8.54 -2.10 12.80
N SER A 51 9.21 -3.00 12.07
CA SER A 51 9.36 -2.95 10.61
C SER A 51 8.75 -4.20 9.97
N ALA A 52 8.13 -4.05 8.80
CA ALA A 52 7.42 -5.12 8.09
C ALA A 52 7.48 -4.91 6.57
N LEU A 53 6.98 -5.87 5.80
CA LEU A 53 6.86 -5.76 4.34
C LEU A 53 5.40 -5.59 3.92
N LEU A 54 5.09 -4.51 3.24
CA LEU A 54 3.78 -4.27 2.62
C LEU A 54 3.77 -4.78 1.18
N TYR A 55 2.88 -5.71 0.88
CA TYR A 55 2.66 -6.23 -0.47
C TYR A 55 1.62 -5.37 -1.18
N LEU A 56 2.04 -4.60 -2.20
CA LEU A 56 1.17 -3.64 -2.87
C LEU A 56 0.03 -4.31 -3.63
N SER A 57 0.28 -5.48 -4.21
CA SER A 57 -0.72 -6.33 -4.88
C SER A 57 -1.86 -6.76 -3.96
N ARG A 58 -1.63 -6.74 -2.64
CA ARG A 58 -2.58 -7.13 -1.60
C ARG A 58 -3.25 -5.96 -0.90
N LEU A 59 -2.78 -4.73 -1.13
CA LEU A 59 -3.32 -3.51 -0.52
C LEU A 59 -4.66 -3.14 -1.18
N CYS A 60 -5.71 -3.89 -0.84
CA CYS A 60 -7.05 -3.83 -1.41
C CYS A 60 -7.72 -2.46 -1.15
N GLN A 61 -8.79 -2.38 -0.35
CA GLN A 61 -9.38 -1.10 0.08
C GLN A 61 -8.60 -0.45 1.25
N GLY A 62 -7.31 -0.76 1.37
CA GLY A 62 -6.48 -0.37 2.50
C GLY A 62 -6.63 -1.34 3.67
N SER A 63 -7.64 -1.15 4.53
CA SER A 63 -7.80 -1.96 5.75
C SER A 63 -8.48 -3.33 5.54
N LYS A 64 -8.78 -3.69 4.30
CA LYS A 64 -9.45 -4.96 3.94
C LYS A 64 -8.43 -6.01 3.54
N GLY A 65 -8.55 -7.18 4.18
CA GLY A 65 -7.65 -8.30 3.96
C GLY A 65 -6.22 -8.05 4.46
N PRO A 66 -5.46 -9.12 4.71
CA PRO A 66 -4.08 -8.98 5.11
C PRO A 66 -3.20 -8.65 3.90
N CYS A 67 -2.31 -7.67 4.07
CA CYS A 67 -1.38 -7.19 3.04
C CYS A 67 0.03 -6.93 3.57
N ILE A 68 0.27 -7.12 4.87
CA ILE A 68 1.54 -6.87 5.53
C ILE A 68 2.12 -8.20 6.01
N TRP A 69 3.36 -8.50 5.67
CA TRP A 69 4.11 -9.62 6.19
C TRP A 69 5.00 -9.18 7.35
N PHE A 70 4.73 -9.70 8.54
CA PHE A 70 5.45 -9.39 9.76
C PHE A 70 5.59 -10.65 10.61
N GLN A 71 6.82 -10.99 11.01
CA GLN A 71 7.10 -12.15 11.88
C GLN A 71 6.37 -13.42 11.46
N GLU A 72 6.52 -13.80 10.18
CA GLU A 72 5.93 -15.02 9.61
C GLU A 72 4.39 -15.05 9.59
N ALA A 73 3.74 -13.91 9.81
CA ALA A 73 2.30 -13.74 9.79
C ALA A 73 1.85 -12.68 8.80
N TRP A 74 0.67 -12.91 8.23
CA TRP A 74 -0.04 -11.98 7.38
C TRP A 74 -0.99 -11.12 8.21
N LEU A 75 -0.79 -9.80 8.18
CA LEU A 75 -1.54 -8.82 8.94
C LEU A 75 -2.25 -7.82 8.02
N THR A 76 -3.39 -7.33 8.48
CA THR A 76 -4.00 -6.10 7.96
C THR A 76 -3.26 -4.86 8.46
N PRO A 77 -3.42 -3.70 7.82
CA PRO A 77 -2.86 -2.45 8.32
C PRO A 77 -3.28 -2.09 9.75
N ASN A 78 -4.52 -2.41 10.14
CA ASN A 78 -5.01 -2.17 11.49
C ASN A 78 -4.32 -3.08 12.52
N GLU A 79 -4.20 -4.37 12.22
CA GLU A 79 -3.50 -5.33 13.09
C GLU A 79 -2.02 -4.96 13.25
N PHE A 80 -1.33 -4.62 12.16
CA PHE A 80 0.07 -4.18 12.23
C PHE A 80 0.22 -2.90 13.08
N GLN A 81 -0.69 -1.94 12.94
CA GLN A 81 -0.73 -0.76 13.80
C GLN A 81 -0.91 -1.16 15.27
N TYR A 82 -1.87 -2.04 15.56
CA TYR A 82 -2.20 -2.49 16.91
C TYR A 82 -0.98 -3.11 17.60
N ILE A 83 -0.35 -4.11 16.98
CA ILE A 83 0.82 -4.81 17.57
C ILE A 83 2.06 -3.92 17.69
N SER A 84 2.06 -2.77 17.01
CA SER A 84 3.13 -1.78 17.03
C SER A 84 2.96 -0.70 18.12
N GLY A 85 2.08 -0.94 19.11
CA GLY A 85 1.85 -0.04 20.24
C GLY A 85 1.09 1.24 19.84
N ARG A 86 0.26 1.15 18.81
CA ARG A 86 -0.57 2.25 18.31
C ARG A 86 -2.06 1.87 18.32
N GLU A 87 -2.47 1.00 19.23
CA GLU A 87 -3.82 0.43 19.35
C GLU A 87 -4.93 1.48 19.56
N THR A 88 -4.62 2.61 20.20
CA THR A 88 -5.59 3.70 20.40
C THR A 88 -5.74 4.61 19.18
N ALA A 89 -4.85 4.51 18.19
CA ALA A 89 -4.93 5.28 16.96
C ALA A 89 -5.99 4.69 16.02
N LYS A 90 -6.77 5.55 15.36
CA LYS A 90 -7.85 5.13 14.44
C LYS A 90 -7.52 5.31 12.96
N ASP A 91 -6.30 5.73 12.64
CA ASP A 91 -5.86 6.06 11.28
C ASP A 91 -4.50 5.41 11.00
N TRP A 92 -4.52 4.12 10.63
CA TRP A 92 -3.32 3.36 10.26
C TRP A 92 -2.49 4.07 9.19
N LYS A 93 -3.13 4.88 8.33
CA LYS A 93 -2.47 5.63 7.26
C LYS A 93 -1.49 6.67 7.81
N ARG A 94 -1.71 7.18 9.02
CA ARG A 94 -0.80 8.09 9.72
C ARG A 94 0.27 7.36 10.53
N SER A 95 -0.09 6.20 11.08
CA SER A 95 0.77 5.40 11.95
C SER A 95 1.83 4.63 11.18
N ILE A 96 1.48 4.10 10.00
CA ILE A 96 2.37 3.32 9.14
C ILE A 96 3.10 4.26 8.18
N ARG A 97 4.41 4.06 8.05
CA ARG A 97 5.30 4.89 7.24
C ARG A 97 6.21 4.03 6.36
N HIS A 98 6.72 4.61 5.28
CA HIS A 98 7.79 4.07 4.46
C HIS A 98 8.85 5.16 4.35
N CYS A 99 10.09 4.86 4.75
CA CYS A 99 11.18 5.84 4.80
C CYS A 99 10.76 7.18 5.44
N GLY A 100 10.10 7.14 6.60
CA GLY A 100 9.58 8.31 7.31
C GLY A 100 8.30 8.95 6.74
N LYS A 101 7.85 8.55 5.55
CA LYS A 101 6.65 9.10 4.87
C LYS A 101 5.41 8.29 5.21
N SER A 102 4.38 8.92 5.75
CA SER A 102 3.13 8.24 6.10
C SER A 102 2.42 7.66 4.87
N MET A 103 1.76 6.51 5.01
CA MET A 103 0.91 5.94 3.96
C MET A 103 -0.17 6.93 3.49
N LYS A 104 -0.68 7.78 4.38
CA LYS A 104 -1.63 8.86 4.06
C LYS A 104 -1.07 9.82 3.02
N LEU A 105 0.19 10.24 3.16
CA LEU A 105 0.85 11.12 2.20
C LEU A 105 0.95 10.43 0.82
N LEU A 106 1.39 9.17 0.81
CA LEU A 106 1.58 8.42 -0.43
C LEU A 106 0.25 8.18 -1.17
N LEU A 107 -0.82 7.86 -0.44
CA LEU A 107 -2.18 7.73 -0.98
C LEU A 107 -2.72 9.06 -1.51
N THR A 108 -2.59 10.15 -0.75
CA THR A 108 -3.04 11.49 -1.18
C THR A 108 -2.29 11.99 -2.42
N LYS A 109 -1.01 11.63 -2.56
CA LYS A 109 -0.20 11.96 -3.75
C LYS A 109 -0.50 11.07 -4.96
N GLY A 110 -1.35 10.04 -4.81
CA GLY A 110 -1.64 9.07 -5.87
C GLY A 110 -0.46 8.14 -6.20
N ILE A 111 0.53 8.07 -5.32
CA ILE A 111 1.71 7.21 -5.47
C ILE A 111 1.35 5.77 -5.11
N LEU A 112 0.59 5.62 -4.02
CA LEU A 112 -0.10 4.39 -3.69
C LEU A 112 -1.56 4.53 -4.07
N SER A 113 -2.13 3.44 -4.56
CA SER A 113 -3.57 3.34 -4.83
C SER A 113 -4.16 2.20 -4.02
N THR A 114 -5.46 2.30 -3.78
CA THR A 114 -6.28 1.24 -3.17
C THR A 114 -7.46 1.00 -4.09
N HIS A 115 -8.06 -0.18 -3.99
CA HIS A 115 -9.27 -0.49 -4.71
C HIS A 115 -10.39 0.52 -4.39
N PRO A 116 -11.28 0.82 -5.35
CA PRO A 116 -12.41 1.71 -5.11
C PRO A 116 -13.37 1.09 -4.08
N PRO A 117 -14.19 1.91 -3.38
CA PRO A 117 -15.14 1.44 -2.36
C PRO A 117 -16.14 0.38 -2.85
N ILE A 118 -16.40 0.32 -4.16
CA ILE A 118 -17.32 -0.64 -4.79
C ILE A 118 -16.67 -1.98 -5.18
N CYS A 119 -15.35 -2.14 -5.00
CA CYS A 119 -14.65 -3.37 -5.36
C CYS A 119 -15.12 -4.55 -4.49
N ASP A 120 -15.33 -5.71 -5.11
CA ASP A 120 -15.86 -6.91 -4.46
C ASP A 120 -14.95 -8.14 -4.59
N CYS A 121 -13.67 -7.95 -4.93
CA CYS A 121 -12.72 -9.07 -5.04
C CYS A 121 -12.55 -9.79 -3.69
N ASP A 122 -12.03 -11.02 -3.74
CA ASP A 122 -11.89 -11.88 -2.54
C ASP A 122 -11.17 -11.17 -1.38
N GLY A 123 -10.13 -10.40 -1.67
CA GLY A 123 -9.41 -9.60 -0.65
C GLY A 123 -10.25 -8.47 -0.04
N CYS A 124 -11.06 -7.77 -0.85
CA CYS A 124 -11.92 -6.67 -0.40
C CYS A 124 -13.09 -7.14 0.48
N ARG A 125 -13.52 -8.40 0.35
CA ARG A 125 -14.61 -8.97 1.17
C ARG A 125 -14.17 -9.30 2.60
N ILE A 126 -12.86 -9.34 2.87
CA ILE A 126 -12.31 -9.70 4.18
C ILE A 126 -12.28 -8.47 5.10
N SER A 127 -12.99 -8.53 6.23
CA SER A 127 -12.88 -7.57 7.33
C SER A 127 -12.05 -8.16 8.48
N SER A 128 -11.02 -7.44 8.93
CA SER A 128 -10.36 -7.75 10.21
C SER A 128 -11.26 -7.32 11.38
N PRO A 129 -11.28 -8.07 12.51
CA PRO A 129 -12.02 -7.72 13.71
C PRO A 129 -11.40 -6.56 14.51
N VAL A 130 -10.21 -6.07 14.13
CA VAL A 130 -9.47 -4.98 14.78
C VAL A 130 -9.76 -3.60 14.18
#